data_AF-A0A849GGH2-F1
#
_entry.id   AF-A0A849GGH2-F1
#
_cell.length_a   1.000
_cell.length_b   1.000
_cell.length_c   1.000
_cell.angle_alpha   90.00
_cell.angle_beta   90.00
_cell.angle_gamma   90.00
#
_symmetry.space_group_name_H-M   'P 1'
#
loop_
_entity.id
_entity.type
_entity.pdbx_description
1 polymer ?
#
loop_
_entity_poly.entity_id
_entity_poly.type
_entity_poly.pdbx_seq_one_letter_code
_entity_poly.pdbx_strand_id
1 'polypeptide(L)'
;MCIWYVYGLIMIGADIISPAGNVRPIVWNGIVPALFIISYVVNIGYSRAWKKWPAIASAVVIGGVAVVGYLMTGNAETMLLARTIWAWELYIFGHLGISFVIAAVIGTPGCEMRAIHDLYSRITGTPTKEHYCPVGPLNPIDQWEAQRSR
;
A
#
# COMPACT_ATOMS: atom_id res chain seq x y z
N MET A 1 3.58 7.88 10.30
CA MET A 1 2.91 6.60 10.65
C MET A 1 3.41 5.44 9.77
N CYS A 2 3.35 5.53 8.44
CA CYS A 2 3.76 4.42 7.54
C CYS A 2 5.23 4.02 7.68
N ILE A 3 6.16 4.97 7.80
CA ILE A 3 7.59 4.68 7.97
C ILE A 3 7.87 3.95 9.29
N TRP A 4 7.18 4.33 10.37
CA TRP A 4 7.30 3.65 11.66
C TRP A 4 6.78 2.22 11.59
N TYR A 5 5.66 2.00 10.88
CA TYR A 5 5.13 0.67 10.63
C TYR A 5 6.10 -0.19 9.79
N VAL A 6 6.66 0.37 8.71
CA VAL A 6 7.68 -0.29 7.88
C VAL A 6 8.91 -0.65 8.71
N TYR A 7 9.38 0.26 9.57
CA TYR A 7 10.48 -0.03 10.49
C TYR A 7 10.15 -1.22 11.41
N GLY A 8 8.94 -1.24 11.97
CA GLY A 8 8.46 -2.38 12.76
C GLY A 8 8.49 -3.69 11.99
N LEU A 9 8.01 -3.70 10.73
CA LEU A 9 8.07 -4.86 9.85
C LEU A 9 9.50 -5.32 9.56
N ILE A 10 10.43 -4.39 9.31
CA ILE A 10 11.84 -4.74 9.06
C ILE A 10 12.46 -5.38 10.30
N MET A 11 12.19 -4.83 11.49
CA MET A 11 12.74 -5.34 12.75
C MET A 11 12.28 -6.77 13.08
N ILE A 12 11.08 -7.16 12.65
CA ILE A 12 10.56 -8.52 12.85
C ILE A 12 10.82 -9.46 11.65
N GLY A 13 11.51 -9.01 10.60
CA GLY A 13 11.64 -9.76 9.35
C GLY A 13 12.33 -11.12 9.49
N ALA A 14 13.22 -11.27 10.48
CA ALA A 14 13.86 -12.56 10.78
C ALA A 14 12.98 -13.50 11.61
N ASP A 15 11.99 -12.98 12.33
CA ASP A 15 11.19 -13.72 13.32
C ASP A 15 9.70 -13.35 13.23
N ILE A 16 9.10 -13.64 12.07
CA ILE A 16 7.73 -13.23 11.72
C ILE A 16 6.68 -14.10 12.44
N ILE A 17 7.06 -15.34 12.77
CA ILE A 17 6.26 -16.28 13.56
C ILE A 17 6.70 -16.17 15.01
N SER A 18 5.75 -16.04 15.93
CA SER A 18 6.03 -16.05 17.36
C SER A 18 6.49 -17.44 17.84
N PRO A 19 7.15 -17.55 19.00
CA PRO A 19 7.52 -18.84 19.58
C PRO A 19 6.32 -19.78 19.84
N ALA A 20 5.11 -19.23 19.94
CA ALA A 20 3.86 -19.98 20.07
C ALA A 20 3.35 -20.57 18.73
N GLY A 21 4.08 -20.37 17.63
CA GLY A 21 3.71 -20.84 16.30
C GLY A 21 2.72 -19.92 15.56
N ASN A 22 2.36 -18.78 16.15
CA ASN A 22 1.38 -17.86 15.57
C ASN A 22 2.04 -16.70 14.83
N VAL A 23 1.45 -16.19 13.75
CA VAL A 23 1.88 -14.98 13.05
C VAL A 23 1.81 -13.79 14.01
N ARG A 24 2.86 -12.96 14.04
CA ARG A 24 2.90 -11.80 14.95
C ARG A 24 1.77 -10.81 14.65
N PRO A 25 1.12 -10.23 15.69
CA PRO A 25 -0.02 -9.32 15.51
C PRO A 25 0.25 -8.11 14.62
N ILE A 26 1.48 -7.61 14.59
CA ILE A 26 1.87 -6.48 13.73
C ILE A 26 1.64 -6.76 12.23
N VAL A 27 1.82 -8.02 11.81
CA VAL A 27 1.58 -8.49 10.43
C VAL A 27 0.08 -8.71 10.19
N TRP A 28 -0.67 -9.18 11.17
CA TRP A 28 -2.13 -9.32 11.02
C TRP A 28 -2.84 -7.97 10.93
N ASN A 29 -2.41 -7.01 11.75
CA ASN A 29 -3.03 -5.69 11.84
C ASN A 29 -2.85 -4.84 10.58
N GLY A 30 -1.81 -5.10 9.78
CA GLY A 30 -1.57 -4.35 8.55
C GLY A 30 -2.46 -4.76 7.38
N ILE A 31 -3.06 -5.96 7.42
CA ILE A 31 -3.81 -6.50 6.27
C ILE A 31 -5.01 -5.62 5.92
N VAL A 32 -5.80 -5.22 6.92
CA VAL A 32 -7.00 -4.40 6.71
C VAL A 32 -6.66 -3.05 6.07
N PRO A 33 -5.76 -2.23 6.64
CA PRO A 33 -5.35 -0.98 5.99
C PRO A 33 -4.66 -1.22 4.64
N ALA A 34 -3.86 -2.28 4.50
CA ALA A 34 -3.19 -2.60 3.24
C ALA A 34 -4.18 -2.98 2.12
N LEU A 35 -5.21 -3.79 2.41
CA LEU A 35 -6.27 -4.14 1.45
C LEU A 35 -7.09 -2.91 1.05
N PHE A 36 -7.31 -1.97 1.96
CA PHE A 36 -8.00 -0.73 1.65
C PHE A 36 -7.18 0.16 0.70
N ILE A 37 -5.86 0.24 0.94
CA ILE A 37 -4.97 1.20 0.27
C ILE A 37 -4.37 0.65 -1.03
N ILE A 38 -4.19 -0.66 -1.18
CA ILE A 38 -3.49 -1.26 -2.33
C ILE A 38 -4.10 -0.88 -3.67
N SER A 39 -5.43 -0.75 -3.75
CA SER A 39 -6.09 -0.33 -4.98
C SER A 39 -5.61 1.05 -5.41
N TYR A 40 -5.35 1.96 -4.48
CA TYR A 40 -4.80 3.27 -4.79
C TYR A 40 -3.32 3.20 -5.16
N VAL A 41 -2.52 2.41 -4.43
CA VAL A 41 -1.08 2.20 -4.75
C VAL A 41 -0.90 1.71 -6.17
N VAL A 42 -1.61 0.64 -6.54
CA VAL A 42 -1.48 0.03 -7.86
C VAL A 42 -2.07 0.93 -8.94
N ASN A 43 -3.25 1.49 -8.72
CA ASN A 43 -3.90 2.33 -9.74
C ASN A 43 -3.11 3.60 -10.04
N ILE A 44 -2.54 4.25 -9.01
CA ILE A 44 -1.74 5.47 -9.17
C ILE A 44 -0.35 5.13 -9.70
N GLY A 45 0.28 4.06 -9.20
CA GLY A 45 1.59 3.61 -9.66
C GLY A 45 1.63 3.23 -11.15
N TYR A 46 0.56 2.63 -11.67
CA TYR A 46 0.44 2.26 -13.09
C TYR A 46 -0.42 3.25 -13.92
N SER A 47 -0.86 4.36 -13.33
CA SER A 47 -1.79 5.32 -13.95
C SER A 47 -3.02 4.66 -14.61
N ARG A 48 -3.48 3.55 -14.04
CA ARG A 48 -4.57 2.68 -14.56
C ARG A 48 -5.71 2.65 -13.56
N ALA A 49 -6.94 2.84 -14.02
CA ALA A 49 -8.13 2.79 -13.16
C ALA A 49 -8.69 1.36 -13.04
N TRP A 50 -7.96 0.43 -12.41
CA TRP A 50 -8.44 -0.94 -12.19
C TRP A 50 -9.45 -1.07 -11.03
N LYS A 51 -10.03 0.05 -10.56
CA LYS A 51 -11.04 0.06 -9.48
C LYS A 51 -10.50 -0.70 -8.25
N LYS A 52 -11.26 -1.68 -7.74
CA LYS A 52 -10.92 -2.50 -6.57
C LYS A 52 -10.27 -3.85 -6.93
N TRP A 53 -9.98 -4.10 -8.20
CA TRP A 53 -9.35 -5.35 -8.64
C TRP A 53 -8.02 -5.66 -7.94
N PRO A 54 -7.11 -4.70 -7.69
CA PRO A 54 -5.88 -5.00 -6.97
C PRO A 54 -6.12 -5.55 -5.56
N ALA A 55 -7.11 -5.01 -4.84
CA ALA A 55 -7.47 -5.52 -3.51
C ALA A 55 -8.04 -6.93 -3.57
N ILE A 56 -8.92 -7.20 -4.55
CA ILE A 56 -9.49 -8.54 -4.76
C ILE A 56 -8.38 -9.54 -5.10
N ALA A 57 -7.48 -9.19 -6.03
CA ALA A 57 -6.36 -10.04 -6.42
C ALA A 57 -5.45 -10.35 -5.22
N SER A 58 -5.12 -9.36 -4.39
CA SER A 58 -4.33 -9.59 -3.18
C SER A 58 -5.05 -10.47 -2.16
N ALA A 59 -6.34 -10.26 -1.94
CA ALA A 59 -7.13 -11.11 -1.04
C ALA A 59 -7.18 -12.57 -1.52
N VAL A 60 -7.34 -12.78 -2.84
CA VAL A 60 -7.33 -14.11 -3.46
C VAL A 60 -5.96 -14.77 -3.33
N VAL A 61 -4.87 -14.04 -3.55
CA VAL A 61 -3.51 -14.58 -3.41
C VAL A 61 -3.22 -14.95 -1.95
N ILE A 62 -3.48 -14.06 -1.00
CA ILE A 62 -3.26 -14.32 0.43
C ILE A 62 -4.12 -15.49 0.91
N GLY A 63 -5.41 -15.50 0.54
CA GLY A 63 -6.33 -16.61 0.86
C GLY A 63 -5.89 -17.92 0.23
N GLY A 64 -5.44 -17.91 -1.04
CA GLY A 64 -4.92 -19.08 -1.72
C GLY A 64 -3.68 -19.65 -1.04
N VAL A 65 -2.74 -18.79 -0.63
CA VAL A 65 -1.55 -19.21 0.13
C VAL A 65 -1.94 -19.79 1.49
N ALA A 66 -2.91 -19.20 2.19
CA ALA A 66 -3.41 -19.73 3.46
C ALA A 66 -4.03 -21.14 3.29
N VAL A 67 -4.84 -21.34 2.24
CA VAL A 67 -5.45 -22.64 1.92
C VAL A 67 -4.38 -23.68 1.58
N VAL A 68 -3.41 -23.34 0.74
CA VAL A 68 -2.28 -24.25 0.40
C VAL A 68 -1.49 -24.60 1.66
N GLY A 69 -1.17 -23.62 2.51
CA GLY A 69 -0.49 -23.85 3.78
C GLY A 69 -1.25 -24.78 4.70
N TYR A 70 -2.57 -24.59 4.81
CA TYR A 70 -3.45 -25.44 5.62
C TYR A 70 -3.48 -26.88 5.10
N LEU A 71 -3.62 -27.08 3.78
CA LEU A 71 -3.62 -28.41 3.17
C LEU A 71 -2.30 -29.16 3.36
N MET A 72 -1.17 -28.45 3.41
CA MET A 72 0.16 -29.05 3.54
C MET A 72 0.55 -29.34 5.00
N THR A 73 0.15 -28.49 5.94
CA THR A 73 0.68 -28.51 7.32
C THR A 73 -0.39 -28.76 8.38
N GLY A 74 -1.67 -28.71 8.03
CA GLY A 74 -2.79 -28.73 8.96
C GLY A 74 -3.00 -27.43 9.74
N ASN A 75 -2.17 -26.41 9.52
CA ASN A 75 -2.28 -25.09 10.15
C ASN A 75 -2.36 -24.00 9.07
N ALA A 76 -3.25 -23.02 9.25
CA ALA A 76 -3.36 -21.89 8.34
C ALA A 76 -2.21 -20.89 8.53
N GLU A 77 -1.71 -20.76 9.77
CA GLU A 77 -0.61 -19.86 10.11
C GLU A 77 0.73 -20.52 9.79
N THR A 78 1.09 -20.49 8.51
CA THR A 78 2.36 -21.01 8.01
C THR A 78 3.39 -19.91 7.82
N MET A 79 4.67 -20.28 7.87
CA MET A 79 5.77 -19.38 7.50
C MET A 79 5.61 -18.82 6.08
N LEU A 80 5.03 -19.60 5.16
CA LEU A 80 4.74 -19.17 3.80
C LEU A 80 3.71 -18.04 3.77
N LEU A 81 2.59 -18.20 4.48
CA LEU A 81 1.57 -17.16 4.61
C LEU A 81 2.15 -15.90 5.27
N ALA A 82 2.86 -16.06 6.38
CA ALA A 82 3.46 -14.96 7.13
C ALA A 82 4.45 -14.15 6.29
N ARG A 83 5.34 -14.82 5.55
CA ARG A 83 6.28 -14.15 4.63
C ARG A 83 5.56 -13.45 3.47
N THR A 84 4.51 -14.06 2.95
CA THR A 84 3.72 -13.48 1.85
C THR A 84 3.06 -12.18 2.29
N ILE A 85 2.38 -12.18 3.44
CA ILE A 85 1.74 -10.99 4.00
C ILE A 85 2.80 -9.93 4.34
N TRP A 86 3.87 -10.33 5.02
CA TRP A 86 4.96 -9.41 5.39
C TRP A 86 5.58 -8.70 4.19
N ALA A 87 5.91 -9.43 3.12
CA ALA A 87 6.51 -8.84 1.92
C ALA A 87 5.52 -7.92 1.20
N TRP A 88 4.25 -8.32 1.15
CA TRP A 88 3.17 -7.54 0.56
C TRP A 88 2.91 -6.23 1.32
N GLU A 89 2.88 -6.26 2.64
CA GLU A 89 2.76 -5.08 3.49
C GLU A 89 3.98 -4.15 3.36
N LEU A 90 5.19 -4.72 3.34
CA LEU A 90 6.42 -3.96 3.11
C LEU A 90 6.38 -3.20 1.79
N TYR A 91 5.88 -3.84 0.73
CA TYR A 91 5.71 -3.20 -0.57
C TYR A 91 4.71 -2.03 -0.50
N ILE A 92 3.51 -2.25 0.06
CA ILE A 92 2.45 -1.23 0.13
C ILE A 92 2.87 -0.05 1.00
N PHE A 93 3.24 -0.32 2.25
CA PHE A 93 3.55 0.73 3.21
C PHE A 93 4.92 1.36 2.95
N GLY A 94 5.86 0.62 2.37
CA GLY A 94 7.13 1.17 1.87
C GLY A 94 6.90 2.17 0.75
N HIS A 95 6.11 1.80 -0.26
CA HIS A 95 5.78 2.70 -1.36
C HIS A 95 5.06 3.97 -0.86
N LEU A 96 4.09 3.82 0.04
CA LEU A 96 3.38 4.94 0.65
C LEU A 96 4.32 5.82 1.50
N GLY A 97 5.17 5.21 2.32
CA GLY A 97 6.14 5.91 3.16
C GLY A 97 7.15 6.72 2.35
N ILE A 98 7.67 6.16 1.27
CA ILE A 98 8.58 6.86 0.35
C ILE A 98 7.85 8.02 -0.33
N SER A 99 6.61 7.82 -0.79
CA SER A 99 5.81 8.87 -1.41
C SER A 99 5.58 10.05 -0.46
N PHE A 100 5.32 9.78 0.83
CA PHE A 100 5.23 10.82 1.85
C PHE A 100 6.52 11.62 2.03
N VAL A 101 7.69 10.97 2.03
CA VAL A 101 8.98 11.67 2.14
C VAL A 101 9.19 12.58 0.94
N ILE A 102 8.92 12.07 -0.26
CA ILE A 102 9.04 12.83 -1.50
C ILE A 102 8.10 14.04 -1.48
N ALA A 103 6.83 13.85 -1.08
CA ALA A 103 5.85 14.92 -0.93
C ALA A 103 6.33 16.03 0.02
N ALA A 104 6.86 15.64 1.18
CA ALA A 104 7.36 16.57 2.18
C ALA A 104 8.57 17.38 1.70
N VAL A 105 9.48 16.76 0.93
CA VAL A 105 10.67 17.43 0.39
C VAL A 105 10.30 18.44 -0.70
N ILE A 106 9.33 18.12 -1.56
CA ILE A 106 8.98 18.94 -2.74
C ILE A 106 7.87 19.95 -2.43
N GLY A 107 7.19 19.80 -1.29
CA GLY A 107 6.03 20.62 -0.95
C GLY A 107 4.88 20.42 -1.93
N THR A 108 4.66 19.19 -2.40
CA THR A 108 3.59 18.89 -3.36
C THR A 108 2.22 19.12 -2.69
N PRO A 109 1.38 20.02 -3.22
CA PRO A 109 0.02 20.19 -2.72
C PRO A 109 -0.86 18.99 -3.11
N GLY A 110 -1.73 18.55 -2.19
CA GLY A 110 -2.67 17.43 -2.41
C GLY A 110 -2.23 16.11 -1.74
N CYS A 111 -2.75 14.98 -2.22
CA CYS A 111 -2.41 13.65 -1.68
C CYS A 111 -0.93 13.33 -1.78
N GLU A 112 -0.34 12.75 -0.74
CA GLU A 112 1.02 12.22 -0.74
C GLU A 112 1.33 11.27 -1.90
N MET A 113 0.30 10.58 -2.42
CA MET A 113 0.39 9.69 -3.58
C MET A 113 0.59 10.41 -4.92
N ARG A 114 0.36 11.72 -4.97
CA ARG A 114 0.58 12.58 -6.16
C ARG A 114 2.04 12.99 -6.31
N ALA A 115 2.83 12.92 -5.26
CA ALA A 115 4.19 13.48 -5.21
C ALA A 115 5.14 12.90 -6.26
N ILE A 116 5.01 11.61 -6.58
CA ILE A 116 5.87 10.96 -7.60
C ILE A 116 5.56 11.51 -9.00
N HIS A 117 4.27 11.65 -9.35
CA HIS A 117 3.84 12.16 -10.65
C HIS A 117 4.09 13.66 -10.80
N ASP A 118 3.94 14.43 -9.72
CA ASP A 118 4.29 15.86 -9.67
C ASP A 118 5.80 16.06 -9.84
N LEU A 119 6.63 15.28 -9.13
CA LEU A 119 8.08 15.31 -9.30
C LEU A 119 8.48 14.99 -10.74
N TYR A 120 7.92 13.93 -11.31
CA TYR A 120 8.18 13.55 -12.70
C TYR A 120 7.78 14.66 -13.67
N SER A 121 6.62 15.29 -13.48
CA SER A 121 6.17 16.40 -14.32
C SER A 121 7.09 17.62 -14.22
N ARG A 122 7.53 18.00 -13.02
CA ARG A 122 8.47 19.11 -12.81
C ARG A 122 9.85 18.84 -13.42
N ILE A 123 10.34 17.60 -13.35
CA ILE A 123 11.65 17.22 -13.92
C ILE A 123 11.59 17.16 -15.45
N THR A 124 10.51 16.60 -16.01
CA THR A 124 10.42 16.32 -17.46
C THR A 124 9.74 17.41 -18.27
N GLY A 125 9.04 18.35 -17.61
CA GLY A 125 8.18 19.33 -18.26
C GLY A 125 6.95 18.72 -18.93
N THR A 126 6.71 17.42 -18.78
CA THR A 126 5.55 16.74 -19.36
C THR A 126 4.40 16.71 -18.36
N PRO A 127 3.17 17.13 -18.75
CA PRO A 127 2.03 17.04 -17.85
C PRO A 127 1.67 15.56 -17.63
N THR A 128 1.65 15.14 -16.37
CA THR A 128 1.20 13.81 -15.96
C THR A 128 -0.28 13.83 -15.62
N LYS A 129 -0.95 12.68 -15.76
CA LYS A 129 -2.37 12.56 -15.45
C LYS A 129 -2.58 12.78 -13.94
N GLU A 130 -3.30 13.83 -13.56
CA GLU A 130 -3.59 14.11 -12.16
C GLU A 130 -4.45 13.02 -11.52
N HIS A 131 -4.04 12.60 -10.32
CA HIS A 131 -4.77 11.66 -9.48
C HIS A 131 -5.18 12.38 -8.19
N TYR A 132 -6.49 12.53 -8.01
CA TYR A 132 -7.09 13.17 -6.84
C TYR A 132 -7.07 12.26 -5.61
N CYS A 133 -6.99 12.86 -4.42
CA CYS A 133 -7.13 12.14 -3.16
C CYS A 133 -8.49 11.43 -3.12
N PRO A 134 -8.53 10.10 -3.06
CA PRO A 134 -9.79 9.37 -3.03
C PRO A 134 -10.49 9.48 -1.66
N VAL A 135 -9.73 9.76 -0.59
CA VAL A 135 -10.23 9.78 0.79
C VAL A 135 -9.42 10.82 1.59
N GLY A 136 -10.10 11.65 2.38
CA GLY A 136 -9.46 12.66 3.23
C GLY A 136 -10.13 14.03 3.14
N PRO A 137 -9.76 14.98 4.04
CA PRO A 137 -10.35 16.32 4.09
C PRO A 137 -10.07 17.15 2.83
N LEU A 138 -9.09 16.74 2.03
CA LEU A 138 -8.71 17.39 0.77
C LEU A 138 -9.53 16.91 -0.43
N ASN A 139 -10.22 15.76 -0.33
CA ASN A 139 -11.01 15.22 -1.45
C ASN A 139 -12.09 16.22 -1.98
N PRO A 140 -12.84 16.95 -1.13
CA PRO A 140 -13.79 17.96 -1.62
C PRO A 140 -13.12 19.12 -2.36
N ILE A 141 -11.92 19.53 -1.92
CA ILE A 141 -11.14 20.62 -2.55
C ILE A 141 -10.59 20.14 -3.90
N ASP A 142 -10.01 18.94 -3.93
CA ASP A 142 -9.53 18.30 -5.16
C ASP A 142 -10.65 18.18 -6.21
N GLN A 143 -11.86 17.78 -5.80
CA GLN A 143 -13.01 17.69 -6.70
C GLN A 143 -13.46 19.06 -7.22
N TRP A 144 -13.39 20.10 -6.39
CA TRP A 144 -13.69 21.47 -6.79
C TRP A 144 -12.67 22.00 -7.80
N GLU A 145 -11.37 21.74 -7.60
CA GLU A 145 -10.33 22.12 -8.56
C GLU A 145 -10.50 21.40 -9.90
N ALA A 146 -10.82 20.10 -9.86
CA ALA A 146 -11.08 19.27 -11.04
C ALA A 146 -12.27 19.77 -11.89
N GLN A 147 -13.27 20.38 -11.26
CA GLN A 147 -14.41 20.97 -11.95
C GLN A 147 -14.07 22.31 -12.63
N ARG A 148 -13.05 23.00 -12.13
CA ARG A 148 -12.66 24.35 -12.59
C ARG A 148 -11.56 24.36 -13.66
N SER A 149 -10.82 23.26 -13.78
CA SER A 149 -9.76 23.05 -14.78
C SER A 149 -10.23 22.38 -16.08
N ARG A 150 -11.54 22.12 -16.21
CA ARG A 150 -12.20 21.79 -17.49
C ARG A 150 -12.68 23.04 -18.19
#